data_AF-A0A4V1RIY7-F1
#
_entry.id   AF-A0A4V1RIY7-F1
#
_cell.length_a   1.000
_cell.length_b   1.000
_cell.length_c   1.000
_cell.angle_alpha   90.00
_cell.angle_beta   90.00
_cell.angle_gamma   90.00
#
_symmetry.space_group_name_H-M   'P 1'
#
loop_
_entity.id
_entity.type
_entity.pdbx_description
1 polymer ?
#
loop_
_entity_poly.entity_id
_entity_poly.type
_entity_poly.pdbx_seq_one_letter_code
_entity_poly.pdbx_strand_id
1 'polypeptide(L)'
;MAWLVSLLGAALALAGAASLGNGVSYIRLDWGQTETVAGTVALSAGIVTLGLGAVLFALRDVVGRMATRPTGVGMEALTWSEDDAPEPQPMLSRVRSRLATVGTSRVADIEPSPMPADPDPEPAPVDSRPLPAPTARAATPAVPQPPLAVPEEAPPPPVLAEAPTVVGRYESNGASYVLFSDGTIEVETENGTHRFASMADLKAHIERQDVG
;
A
#
# COMPACT_ATOMS: atom_id res chain seq x y z
N MET A 1 12.73 31.95 -10.55
CA MET A 1 11.74 31.20 -9.74
C MET A 1 11.61 29.74 -10.13
N ALA A 2 11.32 29.36 -11.39
CA ALA A 2 11.09 27.94 -11.76
C ALA A 2 12.25 26.99 -11.38
N TRP A 3 13.50 27.42 -11.59
CA TRP A 3 14.69 26.67 -11.17
C TRP A 3 14.78 26.41 -9.66
N LEU A 4 14.27 27.33 -8.82
CA LEU A 4 14.26 27.14 -7.37
C LEU A 4 13.24 26.05 -6.98
N VAL A 5 12.09 26.00 -7.65
CA VAL A 5 11.08 24.95 -7.42
C VAL A 5 11.61 23.59 -7.85
N SER A 6 12.30 23.51 -8.99
CA SER A 6 12.93 22.26 -9.45
C SER A 6 14.06 21.79 -8.53
N LEU A 7 14.92 22.69 -8.06
CA LEU A 7 15.99 22.36 -7.10
C LEU A 7 15.42 21.91 -5.76
N LEU A 8 14.37 22.57 -5.26
CA LEU A 8 13.68 22.19 -4.03
C LEU A 8 13.03 20.81 -4.15
N GLY A 9 12.37 20.52 -5.29
CA GLY A 9 11.79 19.21 -5.57
C GLY A 9 12.84 18.09 -5.64
N ALA A 10 13.98 18.35 -6.29
CA ALA A 10 15.10 17.40 -6.35
C ALA A 10 15.71 17.14 -4.97
N ALA A 11 15.87 18.19 -4.16
CA ALA A 11 16.35 18.06 -2.78
C ALA A 11 15.39 17.23 -1.91
N LEU A 12 14.07 17.45 -2.04
CA LEU A 12 13.06 16.66 -1.33
C LEU A 12 13.09 15.18 -1.75
N ALA A 13 13.20 14.90 -3.06
CA ALA A 13 13.25 13.53 -3.58
C ALA A 13 14.51 12.78 -3.10
N LEU A 14 15.68 13.43 -3.11
CA LEU A 14 16.92 12.86 -2.60
C LEU A 14 16.86 12.63 -1.08
N ALA A 15 16.27 13.56 -0.32
CA ALA A 15 16.06 13.39 1.12
C ALA A 15 15.12 12.21 1.44
N GLY A 16 14.03 12.05 0.70
CA GLY A 16 13.11 10.92 0.83
C GLY A 16 13.78 9.58 0.51
N ALA A 17 14.57 9.51 -0.57
CA ALA A 17 15.32 8.30 -0.92
C ALA A 17 16.38 7.94 0.14
N ALA A 18 17.06 8.94 0.71
CA ALA A 18 18.03 8.72 1.80
C ALA A 18 17.36 8.22 3.09
N SER A 19 16.16 8.71 3.41
CA SER A 19 15.36 8.22 4.55
C SER A 19 14.96 6.76 4.37
N LEU A 20 14.55 6.33 3.17
CA LEU A 20 14.26 4.92 2.88
C LEU A 20 15.49 4.03 3.06
N GLY A 21 16.67 4.47 2.61
CA GLY A 21 17.91 3.72 2.77
C GLY A 21 18.30 3.49 4.23
N ASN A 22 18.11 4.50 5.09
CA ASN A 22 18.36 4.38 6.52
C ASN A 22 17.30 3.54 7.25
N GLY A 23 16.03 3.66 6.87
CA GLY A 23 14.93 2.90 7.47
C GLY A 23 15.06 1.39 7.29
N VAL A 24 15.65 0.92 6.18
CA VAL A 24 15.92 -0.53 5.96
C VAL A 24 16.87 -1.10 7.02
N SER A 25 17.73 -0.29 7.62
CA SER A 25 18.64 -0.73 8.68
C SER A 25 17.96 -0.83 10.06
N TYR A 26 16.77 -0.22 10.22
CA TYR A 26 16.03 -0.14 11.49
C TYR A 26 14.90 -1.16 11.66
N ILE A 27 14.75 -2.12 10.74
CA ILE A 27 13.65 -3.11 10.69
C ILE A 27 13.55 -4.01 11.96
N ARG A 28 14.49 -3.92 12.91
CA ARG A 28 14.44 -4.69 14.17
C ARG A 28 13.80 -3.98 15.36
N LEU A 29 13.33 -2.75 15.20
CA LEU A 29 12.59 -2.02 16.24
C LEU A 29 11.15 -1.82 15.77
N ASP A 30 10.16 -1.91 16.67
CA ASP A 30 8.71 -1.72 16.40
C ASP A 30 8.38 -0.36 15.74
N TRP A 31 9.35 0.55 15.67
CA TRP A 31 9.29 1.87 15.07
C TRP A 31 9.66 1.90 13.57
N GLY A 32 10.15 0.80 13.00
CA GLY A 32 10.60 0.74 11.59
C GLY A 32 9.48 0.97 10.57
N GLN A 33 8.23 0.65 10.92
CA GLN A 33 7.09 0.87 10.01
C GLN A 33 6.77 2.35 9.83
N THR A 34 6.84 3.17 10.89
CA THR A 34 6.55 4.61 10.77
C THR A 34 7.57 5.36 9.94
N GLU A 35 8.85 4.97 10.00
CA GLU A 35 9.90 5.58 9.21
C GLU A 35 9.75 5.25 7.72
N THR A 36 9.34 4.03 7.39
CA THR A 36 9.08 3.61 6.01
C THR A 36 7.88 4.37 5.42
N VAL A 37 6.79 4.52 6.17
CA VAL A 37 5.61 5.30 5.74
C VAL A 37 5.99 6.77 5.54
N ALA A 38 6.73 7.38 6.48
CA ALA A 38 7.20 8.75 6.33
C ALA A 38 8.10 8.93 5.09
N GLY A 39 9.00 7.98 4.84
CA GLY A 39 9.89 7.98 3.68
C GLY A 39 9.13 7.90 2.34
N THR A 40 8.14 7.01 2.23
CA THR A 40 7.33 6.88 1.00
C THR A 40 6.46 8.11 0.74
N VAL A 41 5.88 8.71 1.79
CA VAL A 41 5.12 9.96 1.67
C VAL A 41 6.03 11.12 1.24
N ALA A 42 7.22 11.26 1.83
CA ALA A 42 8.19 12.29 1.43
C ALA A 42 8.67 12.10 -0.01
N LEU A 43 8.94 10.86 -0.43
CA LEU A 43 9.37 10.53 -1.79
C LEU A 43 8.29 10.88 -2.82
N SER A 44 7.04 10.47 -2.57
CA SER A 44 5.91 10.76 -3.46
C SER A 44 5.64 12.27 -3.58
N ALA A 45 5.68 13.01 -2.46
CA ALA A 45 5.59 14.47 -2.47
C ALA A 45 6.73 15.13 -3.29
N GLY A 46 7.95 14.60 -3.20
CA GLY A 46 9.09 15.05 -4.00
C GLY A 46 8.89 14.84 -5.50
N ILE A 47 8.44 13.65 -5.91
CA ILE A 47 8.16 13.31 -7.32
C ILE A 47 7.06 14.21 -7.89
N VAL A 48 5.98 14.43 -7.16
CA VAL A 48 4.88 15.32 -7.58
C VAL A 48 5.39 16.76 -7.76
N THR A 49 6.22 17.25 -6.85
CA THR A 49 6.81 18.59 -6.93
C THR A 49 7.72 18.74 -8.15
N LEU A 50 8.53 17.72 -8.47
CA LEU A 50 9.35 17.69 -9.68
C LEU A 50 8.51 17.71 -10.97
N GLY A 51 7.45 16.90 -11.00
CA GLY A 51 6.49 16.88 -12.11
C GLY A 51 5.87 18.25 -12.36
N LEU A 52 5.43 18.93 -11.30
CA LEU A 52 4.87 20.28 -11.39
C LEU A 52 5.90 21.30 -11.91
N GLY A 53 7.16 21.21 -11.45
CA GLY A 53 8.25 22.03 -11.96
C GLY A 53 8.49 21.84 -13.47
N ALA A 54 8.46 20.60 -13.95
CA ALA A 54 8.61 20.28 -15.38
C ALA A 54 7.46 20.84 -16.22
N VAL A 55 6.22 20.75 -15.73
CA VAL A 55 5.03 21.33 -16.40
C VAL A 55 5.16 22.85 -16.51
N LEU A 56 5.55 23.54 -15.43
CA LEU A 56 5.74 25.00 -15.46
C LEU A 56 6.86 25.42 -16.42
N PHE A 57 7.92 24.63 -16.54
CA PHE A 57 9.00 24.88 -17.50
C PHE A 57 8.51 24.71 -18.95
N ALA A 58 7.78 23.63 -19.23
CA ALA A 58 7.18 23.39 -20.55
C ALA A 58 6.22 24.52 -20.94
N LEU A 59 5.39 25.00 -20.02
CA LEU A 59 4.50 26.13 -20.27
C LEU A 59 5.26 27.42 -20.57
N ARG A 60 6.35 27.72 -19.84
CA ARG A 60 7.20 28.89 -20.14
C ARG A 60 7.86 28.79 -21.52
N ASP A 61 8.32 27.61 -21.91
CA ASP A 61 8.92 27.40 -23.23
C ASP A 61 7.88 27.61 -24.33
N VAL A 62 6.66 27.08 -24.18
CA VAL A 62 5.55 27.30 -25.10
C VAL A 62 5.21 28.80 -25.22
N VAL A 63 5.11 29.51 -24.10
CA VAL A 63 4.86 30.97 -24.10
C VAL A 63 6.00 31.73 -24.77
N GLY A 64 7.25 31.34 -24.53
CA GLY A 64 8.42 31.93 -25.18
C GLY A 64 8.41 31.74 -26.70
N ARG A 65 8.05 30.54 -27.18
CA ARG A 65 7.88 30.24 -28.61
C ARG A 65 6.74 31.04 -29.25
N MET A 66 5.67 31.30 -28.51
CA MET A 66 4.57 32.15 -28.98
C MET A 66 4.97 33.62 -29.03
N ALA A 67 5.70 34.11 -28.04
CA ALA A 67 6.18 35.49 -27.99
C ALA A 67 7.23 35.80 -29.07
N THR A 68 8.01 34.80 -29.47
CA THR A 68 9.03 34.93 -30.53
C THR A 68 8.51 34.64 -31.92
N ARG A 69 7.29 34.09 -32.05
CA ARG A 69 6.61 34.06 -33.34
C ARG A 69 6.19 35.51 -33.61
N PRO A 70 6.82 36.22 -34.57
CA PRO A 70 6.30 37.52 -34.95
C PRO A 70 4.84 37.29 -35.31
N THR A 71 3.96 38.05 -34.69
CA THR A 71 2.56 38.18 -35.06
C THR A 71 2.46 38.87 -36.43
N GLY A 72 3.26 38.43 -37.39
CA GLY A 72 3.14 38.69 -38.81
C GLY A 72 2.02 37.81 -39.36
N VAL A 73 0.83 37.88 -38.76
CA VAL A 73 -0.35 37.99 -39.61
C VAL A 73 -0.22 39.39 -40.17
N GLY A 74 0.56 39.51 -41.25
CA GLY A 74 0.81 40.79 -41.88
C GLY A 74 -0.53 41.43 -42.19
N MET A 75 -0.79 42.58 -41.59
CA MET A 75 -1.78 43.52 -42.13
C MET A 75 -1.40 43.96 -43.56
N GLU A 76 -0.22 43.60 -44.06
CA GLU A 76 0.15 43.69 -45.47
C GLU A 76 -0.62 42.71 -46.38
N ALA A 77 -1.32 41.70 -45.85
CA ALA A 77 -2.22 40.86 -46.66
C ALA A 77 -3.64 41.45 -46.82
N LEU A 78 -3.90 42.65 -46.28
CA LEU A 78 -5.16 43.38 -46.49
C LEU A 78 -5.03 44.54 -47.49
N THR A 79 -3.85 44.80 -48.06
CA THR A 79 -3.78 45.54 -49.32
C THR A 79 -4.12 44.56 -50.43
N TRP A 80 -5.40 44.24 -50.57
CA TRP A 80 -5.94 43.57 -51.75
C TRP A 80 -5.64 44.48 -52.94
N SER A 81 -4.55 44.20 -53.65
CA SER A 81 -4.25 44.86 -54.92
C SER A 81 -5.26 44.31 -55.92
N GLU A 82 -6.23 45.13 -56.29
CA GLU A 82 -7.36 44.77 -57.18
C GLU A 82 -6.91 44.33 -58.59
N ASP A 83 -5.60 44.41 -58.87
CA ASP A 83 -4.98 44.08 -60.15
C ASP A 83 -4.32 42.68 -60.19
N ASP A 84 -4.32 41.94 -59.08
CA ASP A 84 -3.67 40.63 -58.98
C ASP A 84 -4.71 39.49 -58.98
N ALA A 85 -5.62 39.52 -59.97
CA ALA A 85 -6.56 38.43 -60.21
C ALA A 85 -5.78 37.18 -60.69
N PRO A 86 -5.70 36.10 -59.90
CA PRO A 86 -4.97 34.92 -60.31
C PRO A 86 -5.70 34.26 -61.48
N GLU A 87 -5.02 34.13 -62.62
CA GLU A 87 -5.42 33.19 -63.66
C GLU A 87 -5.76 31.83 -63.00
N PRO A 88 -6.84 31.15 -63.42
CA PRO A 88 -7.27 29.91 -62.82
C PRO A 88 -6.24 28.80 -63.09
N GLN A 89 -5.26 28.68 -62.19
CA GLN A 89 -4.37 27.53 -62.20
C GLN A 89 -5.16 26.28 -61.79
N PRO A 90 -4.98 25.14 -62.50
CA PRO A 90 -5.72 23.92 -62.23
C PRO A 90 -5.38 23.40 -60.83
N MET A 91 -6.32 23.57 -59.89
CA MET A 91 -6.22 23.18 -58.47
C MET A 91 -6.04 21.67 -58.22
N LEU A 92 -6.00 20.85 -59.26
CA LEU A 92 -5.97 19.38 -59.14
C LEU A 92 -4.59 18.80 -58.76
N SER A 93 -3.50 19.57 -58.85
CA SER A 93 -2.15 19.06 -58.56
C SER A 93 -1.73 19.15 -57.07
N ARG A 94 -2.26 20.10 -56.30
CA ARG A 94 -1.84 20.32 -54.89
C ARG A 94 -2.52 19.41 -53.87
N VAL A 95 -3.67 18.81 -54.20
CA VAL A 95 -4.36 17.89 -53.29
C VAL A 95 -3.67 16.52 -53.25
N ARG A 96 -3.03 16.09 -54.35
CA ARG A 96 -2.32 14.80 -54.41
C ARG A 96 -1.05 14.75 -53.57
N SER A 97 -0.32 15.86 -53.42
CA SER A 97 0.94 15.88 -52.67
C SER A 97 0.75 15.92 -51.14
N ARG A 98 -0.44 16.30 -50.63
CA ARG A 98 -0.72 16.27 -49.18
C ARG A 98 -1.32 14.96 -48.67
N LEU A 99 -1.83 14.07 -49.54
CA LEU A 99 -2.25 12.73 -49.12
C LEU A 99 -1.08 11.73 -49.00
N ALA A 100 0.11 12.04 -49.54
CA ALA A 100 1.25 11.12 -49.51
C ALA A 100 2.07 11.15 -48.20
N THR A 101 1.85 12.12 -47.31
CA THR A 101 2.65 12.29 -46.06
C THR A 101 1.88 11.95 -44.78
N VAL A 102 0.64 11.44 -44.88
CA VAL A 102 -0.18 11.06 -43.71
C VAL A 102 -0.21 9.53 -43.47
N GLY A 103 0.53 8.74 -44.24
CA GLY A 103 0.64 7.30 -44.02
C GLY A 103 1.98 6.91 -43.39
N THR A 104 1.93 6.14 -42.30
CA THR A 104 3.06 5.47 -41.61
C THR A 104 3.81 6.24 -40.51
N SER A 105 3.08 6.92 -39.62
CA SER A 105 3.52 6.90 -38.21
C SER A 105 3.24 5.49 -37.69
N ARG A 106 4.25 4.65 -37.85
CA ARG A 106 4.41 3.32 -37.27
C ARG A 106 3.88 3.32 -35.83
N VAL A 107 2.72 2.71 -35.63
CA VAL A 107 2.33 2.15 -34.34
C VAL A 107 3.39 1.09 -34.08
N ALA A 108 4.44 1.49 -33.36
CA ALA A 108 5.34 0.53 -32.74
C ALA A 108 4.46 -0.32 -31.83
N ASP A 109 4.60 -1.64 -31.99
CA ASP A 109 4.08 -2.70 -31.15
C ASP A 109 3.75 -2.22 -29.74
N ILE A 110 2.45 -2.01 -29.50
CA ILE A 110 1.90 -2.27 -28.18
C ILE A 110 1.78 -3.79 -28.17
N GLU A 111 2.89 -4.45 -27.86
CA GLU A 111 2.86 -5.82 -27.37
C GLU A 111 1.91 -5.79 -26.17
N PRO A 112 0.80 -6.56 -26.18
CA PRO A 112 -0.09 -6.62 -25.04
C PRO A 112 0.75 -7.10 -23.87
N SER A 113 1.05 -6.21 -22.92
CA SER A 113 1.67 -6.64 -21.67
C SER A 113 0.82 -7.78 -21.14
N PRO A 114 1.41 -8.96 -20.89
CA PRO A 114 0.69 -10.02 -20.22
C PRO A 114 0.15 -9.42 -18.93
N MET A 115 -1.17 -9.54 -18.74
CA MET A 115 -1.76 -9.25 -17.44
C MET A 115 -0.87 -9.92 -16.39
N PRO A 116 -0.49 -9.21 -15.30
CA PRO A 116 0.12 -9.89 -14.18
C PRO A 116 -0.84 -11.01 -13.81
N ALA A 117 -0.38 -12.25 -13.98
CA ALA A 117 -1.03 -13.39 -13.36
C ALA A 117 -1.17 -13.01 -11.90
N ASP A 118 -2.39 -13.11 -11.36
CA ASP A 118 -2.58 -13.07 -9.92
C ASP A 118 -1.49 -13.95 -9.31
N PRO A 119 -0.68 -13.43 -8.38
CA PRO A 119 0.27 -14.28 -7.68
C PRO A 119 -0.57 -15.39 -7.05
N ASP A 120 -0.32 -16.61 -7.54
CA ASP A 120 -0.76 -17.85 -6.91
C ASP A 120 -0.55 -17.66 -5.39
N PRO A 121 -1.58 -17.77 -4.54
CA PRO A 121 -1.47 -17.48 -3.12
C PRO A 121 -0.31 -18.29 -2.57
N GLU A 122 0.78 -17.59 -2.27
CA GLU A 122 1.98 -18.17 -1.70
C GLU A 122 1.53 -18.90 -0.43
N PRO A 123 1.71 -20.23 -0.34
CA PRO A 123 1.31 -20.98 0.83
C PRO A 123 2.04 -20.37 2.02
N ALA A 124 1.27 -19.78 2.94
CA ALA A 124 1.79 -19.17 4.15
C ALA A 124 2.84 -20.11 4.77
N PRO A 125 4.02 -19.60 5.16
CA PRO A 125 5.05 -20.43 5.78
C PRO A 125 4.43 -21.07 7.03
N VAL A 126 4.23 -22.38 6.95
CA VAL A 126 3.82 -23.20 8.09
C VAL A 126 4.97 -23.13 9.07
N ASP A 127 4.82 -22.30 10.10
CA ASP A 127 5.78 -22.15 11.19
C ASP A 127 5.92 -23.51 11.88
N SER A 128 6.90 -24.29 11.40
CA SER A 128 7.22 -25.63 11.87
C SER A 128 8.07 -25.52 13.14
N ARG A 129 7.65 -24.69 14.10
CA ARG A 129 8.19 -24.74 15.44
C ARG A 129 7.81 -26.09 16.05
N PRO A 130 8.78 -26.89 16.51
CA PRO A 130 8.48 -28.10 17.26
C PRO A 130 7.64 -27.72 18.48
N LEU A 131 6.42 -28.27 18.57
CA LEU A 131 5.65 -28.19 19.80
C LEU A 131 6.53 -28.73 20.94
N PRO A 132 6.66 -28.03 22.09
CA PRO A 132 7.28 -28.62 23.26
C PRO A 132 6.47 -29.86 23.64
N ALA A 133 7.17 -31.00 23.71
CA ALA A 133 6.59 -32.27 24.11
C ALA A 133 5.88 -32.12 25.47
N PRO A 134 4.68 -32.68 25.67
CA PRO A 134 4.04 -32.69 26.97
C PRO A 134 4.95 -33.44 27.94
N THR A 135 5.42 -32.75 28.98
CA THR A 135 6.05 -33.39 30.12
C THR A 135 5.03 -34.32 30.77
N ALA A 136 5.10 -35.60 30.41
CA ALA A 136 4.34 -36.67 31.01
C ALA A 136 4.66 -36.69 32.51
N ARG A 137 3.70 -36.19 33.29
CA ARG A 137 3.70 -36.26 34.75
C ARG A 137 3.75 -37.74 35.15
N ALA A 138 4.74 -38.07 35.96
CA ALA A 138 5.09 -39.42 36.40
C ALA A 138 3.88 -40.28 36.77
N ALA A 139 3.77 -41.42 36.10
CA ALA A 139 2.86 -42.50 36.46
C ALA A 139 3.24 -43.05 37.85
N THR A 140 2.26 -43.10 38.73
CA THR A 140 2.34 -43.79 40.03
C THR A 140 2.34 -45.32 39.77
N PRO A 141 3.08 -46.14 40.54
CA PRO A 141 3.21 -47.57 40.25
C PRO A 141 1.89 -48.34 40.41
N ALA A 142 1.62 -49.23 39.45
CA ALA A 142 0.46 -50.10 39.40
C ALA A 142 0.42 -51.12 40.54
N VAL A 143 -0.72 -51.19 41.24
CA VAL A 143 -1.09 -52.30 42.11
C VAL A 143 -1.64 -53.44 41.23
N PRO A 144 -1.28 -54.73 41.44
CA PRO A 144 -1.73 -55.83 40.58
C PRO A 144 -3.24 -56.08 40.73
N GLN A 145 -3.99 -56.00 39.63
CA GLN A 145 -5.42 -56.37 39.58
C GLN A 145 -5.59 -57.88 39.26
N PRO A 146 -6.46 -58.61 40.00
CA PRO A 146 -6.94 -59.95 39.61
C PRO A 146 -7.94 -59.91 38.43
N PRO A 147 -8.27 -61.05 37.81
CA PRO A 147 -8.73 -61.10 36.43
C PRO A 147 -10.23 -60.82 36.21
N LEU A 148 -10.48 -59.97 35.19
CA LEU A 148 -11.57 -59.97 34.21
C LEU A 148 -13.01 -60.24 34.74
N ALA A 149 -13.69 -59.17 35.11
CA ALA A 149 -15.15 -59.07 35.00
C ALA A 149 -15.48 -58.07 33.89
N VAL A 150 -16.34 -58.47 32.95
CA VAL A 150 -16.85 -57.66 31.82
C VAL A 150 -17.69 -56.50 32.35
N PRO A 151 -17.38 -55.23 32.03
CA PRO A 151 -18.28 -54.12 32.33
C PRO A 151 -18.84 -53.50 31.04
N GLU A 152 -20.15 -53.67 30.88
CA GLU A 152 -21.15 -52.62 30.64
C GLU A 152 -20.72 -51.41 29.77
N GLU A 153 -21.39 -51.31 28.63
CA GLU A 153 -21.38 -50.18 27.69
C GLU A 153 -21.51 -48.84 28.45
N ALA A 154 -20.42 -48.09 28.47
CA ALA A 154 -20.35 -46.79 29.14
C ALA A 154 -21.32 -45.80 28.49
N PRO A 155 -22.01 -44.95 29.28
CA PRO A 155 -22.82 -43.86 28.74
C PRO A 155 -21.94 -42.96 27.84
N PRO A 156 -22.51 -42.36 26.76
CA PRO A 156 -21.75 -41.55 25.82
C PRO A 156 -21.00 -40.44 26.57
N PRO A 157 -19.73 -40.15 26.19
CA PRO A 157 -18.90 -39.17 26.88
C PRO A 157 -19.62 -37.81 26.88
N PRO A 158 -19.59 -37.06 28.00
CA PRO A 158 -20.10 -35.70 28.02
C PRO A 158 -19.35 -34.92 26.94
N VAL A 159 -20.11 -34.26 26.05
CA VAL A 159 -19.59 -33.36 25.03
C VAL A 159 -18.71 -32.34 25.76
N LEU A 160 -17.40 -32.45 25.60
CA LEU A 160 -16.42 -31.51 26.14
C LEU A 160 -16.82 -30.12 25.64
N ALA A 161 -17.17 -29.22 26.56
CA ALA A 161 -17.39 -27.81 26.24
C ALA A 161 -16.17 -27.31 25.46
N GLU A 162 -16.40 -26.85 24.23
CA GLU A 162 -15.35 -26.37 23.33
C GLU A 162 -14.54 -25.28 24.04
N ALA A 163 -13.22 -25.45 24.11
CA ALA A 163 -12.34 -24.44 24.70
C ALA A 163 -12.44 -23.15 23.87
N PRO A 164 -12.63 -21.97 24.50
CA PRO A 164 -12.77 -20.71 23.79
C PRO A 164 -11.62 -20.49 22.81
N THR A 165 -11.95 -20.24 21.54
CA THR A 165 -10.97 -19.96 20.48
C THR A 165 -10.61 -18.49 20.45
N VAL A 166 -9.35 -18.17 20.16
CA VAL A 166 -8.88 -16.79 20.05
C VAL A 166 -9.36 -16.19 18.72
N VAL A 167 -10.19 -15.14 18.80
CA VAL A 167 -10.72 -14.39 17.65
C VAL A 167 -9.72 -13.34 17.18
N GLY A 168 -9.07 -12.65 18.13
CA GLY A 168 -8.16 -11.55 17.80
C GLY A 168 -7.24 -11.18 18.95
N ARG A 169 -6.10 -10.60 18.61
CA ARG A 169 -5.12 -10.04 19.55
C ARG A 169 -4.90 -8.57 19.20
N TYR A 170 -4.92 -7.71 20.21
CA TYR A 170 -4.75 -6.27 20.07
C TYR A 170 -3.77 -5.79 21.13
N GLU A 171 -2.91 -4.85 20.79
CA GLU A 171 -1.99 -4.23 21.76
C GLU A 171 -2.29 -2.73 21.82
N SER A 172 -2.44 -2.21 23.03
CA SER A 172 -2.73 -0.79 23.23
C SER A 172 -2.21 -0.31 24.59
N ASN A 173 -1.55 0.84 24.60
CA ASN A 173 -1.00 1.47 25.82
C ASN A 173 -0.12 0.52 26.67
N GLY A 174 0.64 -0.37 26.02
CA GLY A 174 1.50 -1.34 26.71
C GLY A 174 0.77 -2.55 27.31
N ALA A 175 -0.54 -2.69 27.09
CA ALA A 175 -1.32 -3.86 27.47
C ALA A 175 -1.67 -4.72 26.25
N SER A 176 -1.64 -6.05 26.42
CA SER A 176 -2.02 -7.03 25.39
C SER A 176 -3.42 -7.56 25.65
N TYR A 177 -4.30 -7.47 24.66
CA TYR A 177 -5.72 -7.85 24.73
C TYR A 177 -5.97 -9.05 23.81
N VAL A 178 -6.57 -10.10 24.34
CA VAL A 178 -6.97 -11.30 23.59
C VAL A 178 -8.49 -11.42 23.64
N LEU A 179 -9.14 -11.30 22.49
CA LEU A 179 -10.59 -11.51 22.35
C LEU A 179 -10.85 -12.98 22.01
N PHE A 180 -11.69 -13.63 22.80
CA PHE A 180 -12.13 -15.01 22.58
C PHE A 180 -13.49 -15.06 21.88
N SER A 181 -13.81 -16.21 21.29
CA SER A 181 -15.06 -16.45 20.54
C SER A 181 -16.31 -16.48 21.41
N ASP A 182 -16.14 -16.70 22.71
CA ASP A 182 -17.18 -16.56 23.72
C ASP A 182 -17.46 -15.09 24.11
N GLY A 183 -16.72 -14.13 23.53
CA GLY A 183 -16.80 -12.71 23.85
C GLY A 183 -16.02 -12.30 25.09
N THR A 184 -15.33 -13.24 25.76
CA THR A 184 -14.43 -12.93 26.87
C THR A 184 -13.17 -12.26 26.36
N ILE A 185 -12.56 -11.44 27.22
CA ILE A 185 -11.35 -10.67 26.89
C ILE A 185 -10.33 -10.92 27.98
N GLU A 186 -9.14 -11.40 27.62
CA GLU A 186 -7.98 -11.41 28.53
C GLU A 186 -7.11 -10.19 28.25
N VAL A 187 -6.69 -9.51 29.30
CA VAL A 187 -5.83 -8.33 29.24
C VAL A 187 -4.59 -8.61 30.08
N GLU A 188 -3.44 -8.63 29.44
CA GLU A 188 -2.14 -8.71 30.10
C GLU A 188 -1.59 -7.29 30.27
N THR A 189 -1.44 -6.88 31.53
CA THR A 189 -0.89 -5.58 31.93
C THR A 189 0.36 -5.78 32.78
N GLU A 190 1.06 -4.69 33.12
CA GLU A 190 2.18 -4.74 34.09
C GLU A 190 1.78 -5.31 35.45
N ASN A 191 0.50 -5.18 35.82
CA ASN A 191 -0.05 -5.69 37.08
C ASN A 191 -0.49 -7.16 37.00
N GLY A 192 -0.35 -7.80 35.83
CA GLY A 192 -0.72 -9.19 35.58
C GLY A 192 -1.86 -9.34 34.56
N THR A 193 -2.33 -10.58 34.43
CA THR A 193 -3.38 -10.97 33.48
C THR A 193 -4.77 -10.90 34.14
N HIS A 194 -5.69 -10.16 33.52
CA HIS A 194 -7.08 -10.00 33.95
C HIS A 194 -8.03 -10.51 32.87
N ARG A 195 -9.03 -11.32 33.24
CA ARG A 195 -10.07 -11.81 32.32
C ARG A 195 -11.40 -11.13 32.60
N PHE A 196 -12.02 -10.58 31.55
CA PHE A 196 -13.32 -9.91 31.58
C PHE A 196 -14.34 -10.73 30.80
N ALA A 197 -15.56 -10.80 31.31
CA ALA A 197 -16.65 -11.54 30.66
C ALA A 197 -17.15 -10.82 29.39
N SER A 198 -16.94 -9.51 29.30
CA SER A 198 -17.37 -8.69 28.18
C SER A 198 -16.54 -7.42 28.03
N MET A 199 -16.67 -6.76 26.88
CA MET A 199 -16.10 -5.42 26.65
C MET A 199 -16.66 -4.36 27.61
N ALA A 200 -17.92 -4.51 28.05
CA ALA A 200 -18.53 -3.58 29.00
C ALA A 200 -17.84 -3.66 30.37
N ASP A 201 -17.48 -4.86 30.83
CA ASP A 201 -16.78 -5.07 32.10
C ASP A 201 -15.36 -4.51 32.06
N LEU A 202 -14.67 -4.72 30.93
CA LEU A 202 -13.34 -4.13 30.70
C LEU A 202 -13.41 -2.59 30.76
N LYS A 203 -14.38 -1.99 30.08
CA LYS A 203 -14.58 -0.53 30.11
C LYS A 203 -14.85 -0.02 31.52
N ALA A 204 -15.76 -0.68 32.26
CA ALA A 204 -16.07 -0.32 33.64
C ALA A 204 -14.88 -0.53 34.60
N HIS A 205 -13.93 -1.40 34.26
CA HIS A 205 -12.69 -1.56 35.01
C HIS A 205 -11.72 -0.39 34.74
N ILE A 206 -11.53 -0.03 33.48
CA ILE A 206 -10.67 1.11 33.08
C ILE A 206 -11.19 2.42 33.68
N GLU A 207 -12.50 2.67 33.59
CA GLU A 207 -13.13 3.86 34.19
C GLU A 207 -12.94 3.94 35.71
N ARG A 208 -12.83 2.80 36.41
CA ARG A 208 -12.53 2.79 37.85
C ARG A 208 -11.08 3.06 38.17
N GLN A 209 -10.15 2.68 37.29
CA GLN A 209 -8.72 2.91 37.48
C GLN A 209 -8.30 4.35 37.15
N ASP A 210 -8.99 5.00 36.21
CA ASP A 210 -8.67 6.37 35.76
C ASP A 210 -9.10 7.47 36.76
N VAL A 211 -9.88 7.12 37.78
CA VAL A 211 -10.44 8.06 38.78
C VAL A 211 -9.61 8.12 40.07
N GLY A 212 -8.50 7.37 40.16
CA GLY A 212 -7.59 7.34 41.31
C GLY A 212 -6.36 8.22 41.14
#